data_AF-A0AAV8GCJ8-F1
#
_entry.id   AF-A0AAV8GCJ8-F1
#
_cell.length_a   1.000
_cell.length_b   1.000
_cell.length_c   1.000
_cell.angle_alpha   90.00
_cell.angle_beta   90.00
_cell.angle_gamma   90.00
#
_symmetry.space_group_name_H-M   'P 1'
#
loop_
_entity.id
_entity.type
_entity.pdbx_description
1 polymer ?
#
loop_
_entity_poly.entity_id
_entity_poly.type
_entity_poly.pdbx_seq_one_letter_code
_entity_poly.pdbx_strand_id
1 'polypeptide(L)'
;MTRTSRLGRIITTQSSLSYLPIAVVLLFSMMVLFMLFAARSNISPPHVHKPAFELNDEKRGELWTELLSWEPRAFIYHNFLSKEECDHLIKLAAPHLQKSQVVDPRTGKNTFSRFRTSSGMFLRRGQDKIIRTIEERIADVTFIPVEHGEDLQVLHYEVGQKYEPHYDYFTGKFKTEHIGQRIATLLMYLSDVEEGGETVFPSAIFNSSSLPYYNGLSSCAKKGLSVKPKRGDALFFWSLKRNGTKDPTSLHGGCPVIKGSKWSATKWMRVHKFELGNPL
;
A
#
# COMPACT_ATOMS: atom_id res chain seq x y z
N MET A 1 22.73 -107.09 -29.28
CA MET A 1 23.68 -106.97 -30.40
C MET A 1 23.81 -105.49 -30.75
N THR A 2 25.06 -105.03 -30.86
CA THR A 2 25.56 -103.65 -30.99
C THR A 2 25.26 -102.95 -32.34
N ARG A 3 24.98 -101.63 -32.33
CA ARG A 3 25.74 -100.60 -33.11
C ARG A 3 25.27 -99.14 -32.90
N THR A 4 26.21 -98.32 -32.44
CA THR A 4 26.54 -96.90 -32.69
C THR A 4 25.71 -96.03 -33.66
N SER A 5 25.48 -94.75 -33.29
CA SER A 5 25.98 -93.58 -34.06
C SER A 5 25.83 -92.23 -33.31
N ARG A 6 26.87 -91.39 -33.40
CA ARG A 6 27.05 -90.04 -32.84
C ARG A 6 26.25 -88.96 -33.59
N LEU A 7 25.76 -87.95 -32.87
CA LEU A 7 25.73 -86.52 -33.24
C LEU A 7 25.82 -85.76 -31.91
N GLY A 8 26.72 -84.82 -31.64
CA GLY A 8 27.20 -83.70 -32.44
C GLY A 8 26.72 -82.41 -31.76
N ARG A 9 27.59 -81.75 -30.97
CA ARG A 9 27.36 -80.55 -30.16
C ARG A 9 26.66 -79.41 -30.91
N ILE A 10 25.76 -78.68 -30.23
CA ILE A 10 25.74 -77.20 -30.25
C ILE A 10 25.47 -76.73 -28.82
N ILE A 11 26.50 -76.23 -28.13
CA ILE A 11 26.36 -75.38 -26.94
C ILE A 11 26.27 -73.96 -27.50
N THR A 12 25.06 -73.41 -27.57
CA THR A 12 24.87 -71.96 -27.75
C THR A 12 25.05 -71.30 -26.39
N THR A 13 26.21 -70.69 -26.16
CA THR A 13 26.38 -69.71 -25.09
C THR A 13 25.49 -68.51 -25.43
N GLN A 14 24.29 -68.45 -24.85
CA GLN A 14 23.44 -67.27 -24.98
C GLN A 14 24.08 -66.13 -24.20
N SER A 15 24.40 -65.08 -24.94
CA SER A 15 25.26 -63.97 -24.57
C SER A 15 24.65 -63.09 -23.49
N SER A 16 25.44 -62.79 -22.45
CA SER A 16 25.15 -61.74 -21.46
C SER A 16 25.18 -60.31 -22.03
N LEU A 17 25.38 -60.15 -23.35
CA LEU A 17 25.45 -58.85 -24.03
C LEU A 17 24.08 -58.20 -24.31
N SER A 18 22.96 -58.92 -24.20
CA SER A 18 21.64 -58.41 -24.59
C SER A 18 21.02 -57.41 -23.60
N TYR A 19 21.54 -57.32 -22.37
CA TYR A 19 21.01 -56.43 -21.33
C TYR A 19 21.85 -55.18 -21.07
N LEU A 20 23.09 -55.14 -21.57
CA LEU A 20 24.00 -54.00 -21.40
C LEU A 20 23.43 -52.68 -21.97
N PRO A 21 22.85 -52.62 -23.19
CA PRO A 21 22.29 -51.37 -23.69
C PRO A 21 21.06 -50.92 -22.87
N ILE A 22 20.27 -51.85 -22.36
CA ILE A 22 19.09 -51.54 -21.53
C ILE A 22 19.51 -50.95 -20.18
N ALA A 23 20.54 -51.54 -19.55
CA ALA A 23 21.08 -51.05 -18.29
C ALA A 23 21.67 -49.63 -18.43
N VAL A 24 22.37 -49.34 -19.53
CA VAL A 24 22.92 -48.01 -19.80
C VAL A 24 21.82 -46.97 -20.00
N VAL A 25 20.73 -47.31 -20.71
CA VAL A 25 19.58 -46.40 -20.90
C VAL A 25 18.87 -46.12 -19.57
N LEU A 26 18.68 -47.14 -18.71
CA LEU A 26 18.07 -46.96 -17.40
C LEU A 26 18.94 -46.11 -16.45
N LEU A 27 20.25 -46.33 -16.45
CA LEU A 27 21.18 -45.52 -15.65
C LEU A 27 21.21 -44.07 -16.14
N PHE A 28 21.19 -43.85 -17.46
CA PHE A 28 21.12 -42.51 -18.03
C PHE A 28 19.80 -41.81 -17.69
N SER A 29 18.66 -42.52 -17.76
CA SER A 29 17.36 -41.93 -17.41
C SER A 29 17.27 -41.59 -15.92
N MET A 30 17.81 -42.45 -15.04
CA MET A 30 17.89 -42.14 -13.60
C MET A 30 18.81 -40.96 -13.32
N MET A 31 19.94 -40.83 -14.04
CA MET A 31 20.85 -39.69 -13.89
C MET A 31 20.19 -38.38 -14.35
N VAL A 32 19.45 -38.40 -15.47
CA VAL A 32 18.68 -37.24 -15.94
C VAL A 32 17.58 -36.88 -14.94
N LEU A 33 16.87 -37.86 -14.40
CA LEU A 33 15.84 -37.64 -13.39
C LEU A 33 16.43 -37.06 -12.10
N PHE A 34 17.59 -37.55 -11.68
CA PHE A 34 18.33 -37.02 -10.54
C PHE A 34 18.82 -35.59 -10.78
N MET A 35 19.35 -35.29 -11.97
CA MET A 35 19.76 -33.93 -12.36
C MET A 35 18.57 -32.96 -12.39
N LEU A 36 17.41 -33.40 -12.88
CA LEU A 36 16.17 -32.61 -12.84
C LEU A 36 15.67 -32.40 -11.41
N PHE A 37 15.80 -33.39 -10.54
CA PHE A 37 15.43 -33.28 -9.13
C PHE A 37 16.38 -32.36 -8.36
N ALA A 38 17.68 -32.48 -8.58
CA ALA A 38 18.72 -31.63 -8.01
C ALA A 38 18.61 -30.17 -8.49
N ALA A 39 18.23 -29.96 -9.75
CA ALA A 39 17.91 -28.63 -10.28
C ALA A 39 16.67 -28.02 -9.60
N ARG A 40 15.68 -28.86 -9.23
CA ARG A 40 14.47 -28.42 -8.51
C ARG A 40 14.74 -28.11 -7.04
N SER A 41 15.70 -28.79 -6.40
CA SER A 41 16.11 -28.50 -5.01
C SER A 41 17.00 -27.26 -4.87
N ASN A 42 17.58 -26.76 -5.96
CA ASN A 42 18.32 -25.49 -5.99
C ASN A 42 17.44 -24.26 -6.22
N ILE A 43 16.12 -24.43 -6.28
CA ILE A 43 15.17 -23.32 -6.25
C ILE A 43 15.05 -22.95 -4.77
N SER A 44 15.73 -21.87 -4.37
CA SER A 44 15.43 -21.17 -3.12
C SER A 44 13.91 -21.05 -3.01
N PRO A 45 13.27 -21.42 -1.89
CA PRO A 45 11.85 -21.18 -1.73
C PRO A 45 11.59 -19.70 -2.06
N PRO A 46 10.50 -19.35 -2.78
CA PRO A 46 10.16 -17.95 -2.97
C PRO A 46 10.21 -17.31 -1.58
N HIS A 47 10.94 -16.20 -1.44
CA HIS A 47 10.94 -15.45 -0.20
C HIS A 47 9.48 -15.20 0.16
N VAL A 48 8.95 -15.92 1.15
CA VAL A 48 7.62 -15.68 1.68
C VAL A 48 7.75 -14.33 2.33
N HIS A 49 7.30 -13.30 1.63
CA HIS A 49 7.22 -11.96 2.17
C HIS A 49 6.23 -12.05 3.32
N LYS A 50 6.73 -12.13 4.55
CA LYS A 50 5.87 -11.96 5.72
C LYS A 50 5.28 -10.56 5.62
N PRO A 51 3.95 -10.40 5.66
CA PRO A 51 3.35 -9.09 5.66
C PRO A 51 3.97 -8.25 6.79
N ALA A 52 4.19 -6.95 6.55
CA ALA A 52 4.77 -6.04 7.52
C ALA A 52 3.92 -5.95 8.82
N PHE A 53 2.69 -6.45 8.82
CA PHE A 53 1.87 -6.58 10.03
C PHE A 53 2.24 -7.77 10.91
N GLU A 54 2.84 -8.85 10.38
CA GLU A 54 3.29 -10.04 11.14
C GLU A 54 4.60 -9.80 11.90
N LEU A 55 5.28 -8.68 11.63
CA LEU A 55 6.28 -8.14 12.55
C LEU A 55 5.50 -7.60 13.76
N ASN A 56 5.22 -8.51 14.69
CA ASN A 56 4.56 -8.25 15.97
C ASN A 56 5.28 -7.11 16.69
N ASP A 57 4.78 -5.90 16.52
CA ASP A 57 5.02 -4.81 17.45
C ASP A 57 3.96 -4.95 18.53
N GLU A 58 4.29 -5.69 19.60
CA GLU A 58 3.39 -5.99 20.74
C GLU A 58 2.73 -4.73 21.33
N LYS A 59 3.26 -3.54 21.02
CA LYS A 59 2.78 -2.24 21.48
C LYS A 59 1.68 -1.61 20.62
N ARG A 60 1.49 -2.03 19.36
CA ARG A 60 0.56 -1.38 18.41
C ARG A 60 -0.90 -1.81 18.60
N GLY A 61 -1.14 -2.99 19.16
CA GLY A 61 -2.45 -3.65 19.14
C GLY A 61 -2.74 -4.32 17.79
N GLU A 62 -3.80 -5.13 17.73
CA GLU A 62 -4.20 -5.82 16.50
C GLU A 62 -4.72 -4.81 15.46
N LEU A 63 -4.19 -4.90 14.23
CA LEU A 63 -4.68 -4.13 13.10
C LEU A 63 -6.00 -4.74 12.62
N TRP A 64 -7.05 -3.93 12.55
CA TRP A 64 -8.35 -4.34 12.01
C TRP A 64 -8.95 -3.24 11.14
N THR A 65 -9.91 -3.63 10.30
CA THR A 65 -10.46 -2.76 9.25
C THR A 65 -11.94 -2.46 9.49
N GLU A 66 -12.30 -1.18 9.45
CA GLU A 66 -13.68 -0.70 9.43
C GLU A 66 -14.06 -0.26 8.01
N LEU A 67 -15.16 -0.77 7.47
CA LEU A 67 -15.75 -0.26 6.22
C LEU A 67 -16.59 0.98 6.52
N LEU A 68 -16.25 2.12 5.93
CA LEU A 68 -16.99 3.38 6.11
C LEU A 68 -18.04 3.61 5.03
N SER A 69 -17.67 3.42 3.77
CA SER A 69 -18.53 3.70 2.61
C SER A 69 -18.07 2.97 1.37
N TRP A 70 -19.00 2.80 0.43
CA TRP A 70 -18.74 2.36 -0.94
C TRP A 70 -18.67 3.52 -1.93
N GLU A 71 -19.22 4.69 -1.58
CA GLU A 71 -19.28 5.90 -2.42
C GLU A 71 -18.94 7.14 -1.56
N PRO A 72 -17.66 7.52 -1.42
CA PRO A 72 -16.50 6.87 -2.03
C PRO A 72 -16.17 5.57 -1.30
N ARG A 73 -15.43 4.68 -1.96
CA ARG A 73 -14.84 3.51 -1.28
C ARG A 73 -13.87 4.01 -0.22
N ALA A 74 -14.22 3.82 1.05
CA ALA A 74 -13.46 4.33 2.18
C ALA A 74 -13.44 3.33 3.34
N PHE A 75 -12.28 3.18 3.97
CA PHE A 75 -12.00 2.25 5.05
C PHE A 75 -11.14 2.94 6.12
N ILE A 76 -11.27 2.53 7.38
CA ILE A 76 -10.29 2.84 8.41
C ILE A 76 -9.50 1.57 8.73
N TYR A 77 -8.18 1.68 8.71
CA TYR A 77 -7.30 0.70 9.35
C TYR A 77 -6.99 1.22 10.76
N HIS A 78 -7.57 0.56 11.75
CA HIS A 78 -7.29 0.87 13.15
C HIS A 78 -5.95 0.28 13.57
N ASN A 79 -5.26 0.97 14.47
CA ASN A 79 -3.93 0.55 14.94
C ASN A 79 -2.94 0.34 13.78
N PHE A 80 -3.03 1.17 12.74
CA PHE A 80 -2.18 1.06 11.56
C PHE A 80 -0.73 1.47 11.84
N LEU A 81 -0.54 2.55 12.61
CA LEU A 81 0.77 2.99 13.10
C LEU A 81 0.88 2.76 14.61
N SER A 82 2.07 2.38 15.08
CA SER A 82 2.38 2.45 16.51
C SER A 82 2.56 3.90 16.96
N LYS A 83 2.53 4.14 18.28
CA LYS A 83 2.75 5.49 18.83
C LYS A 83 4.16 5.97 18.47
N GLU A 84 5.15 5.10 18.55
CA GLU A 84 6.55 5.37 18.20
C GLU A 84 6.71 5.74 16.72
N GLU A 85 6.01 5.07 15.81
CA GLU A 85 5.97 5.43 14.40
C GLU A 85 5.37 6.83 14.19
N CYS A 86 4.28 7.16 14.86
CA CYS A 86 3.69 8.51 14.81
C CYS A 86 4.67 9.58 15.29
N ASP A 87 5.31 9.37 16.45
CA ASP A 87 6.27 10.34 17.01
C ASP A 87 7.50 10.50 16.12
N HIS A 88 7.96 9.40 15.50
CA HIS A 88 9.10 9.43 14.57
C HIS A 88 8.80 10.30 13.35
N LEU A 89 7.64 10.13 12.72
CA LEU A 89 7.23 10.94 11.57
C LEU A 89 7.09 12.43 11.95
N ILE A 90 6.51 12.74 13.10
CA ILE A 90 6.40 14.12 13.61
C ILE A 90 7.79 14.70 13.85
N LYS A 91 8.69 13.95 14.52
CA LYS A 91 10.05 14.40 14.86
C LYS A 91 10.88 14.73 13.63
N LEU A 92 10.77 13.92 12.56
CA LEU A 92 11.46 14.19 11.30
C LEU A 92 10.91 15.43 10.58
N ALA A 93 9.60 15.64 10.63
CA ALA A 93 8.95 16.70 9.87
C ALA A 93 8.99 18.07 10.57
N ALA A 94 8.80 18.10 11.90
CA ALA A 94 8.57 19.33 12.67
C ALA A 94 9.62 20.44 12.45
N PRO A 95 10.94 20.16 12.40
CA PRO A 95 11.95 21.19 12.18
C PRO A 95 11.95 21.79 10.77
N HIS A 96 11.27 21.15 9.82
CA HIS A 96 11.33 21.47 8.39
C HIS A 96 9.96 21.84 7.81
N LEU A 97 8.93 22.01 8.64
CA LEU A 97 7.60 22.39 8.20
C LEU A 97 7.61 23.75 7.50
N GLN A 98 7.03 23.80 6.31
CA GLN A 98 6.76 25.04 5.59
C GLN A 98 5.27 25.20 5.34
N LYS A 99 4.80 26.43 5.14
CA LYS A 99 3.39 26.67 4.81
C LYS A 99 2.98 25.86 3.58
N SER A 100 1.90 25.09 3.69
CA SER A 100 1.47 24.19 2.62
C SER A 100 1.02 24.96 1.39
N GLN A 101 1.36 24.43 0.22
CA GLN A 101 0.93 24.93 -1.07
C GLN A 101 -0.13 23.99 -1.68
N VAL A 102 -0.92 24.52 -2.61
CA VAL A 102 -1.87 23.77 -3.44
C VAL A 102 -1.44 23.85 -4.90
N VAL A 103 -1.81 22.86 -5.71
CA VAL A 103 -1.59 22.91 -7.16
C VAL A 103 -2.67 23.79 -7.77
N ASP A 104 -2.28 24.89 -8.41
CA ASP A 104 -3.18 25.75 -9.15
C ASP A 104 -3.76 24.97 -10.36
N PRO A 105 -5.09 24.87 -10.49
CA PRO A 105 -5.71 24.04 -11.52
C PRO A 105 -5.53 24.59 -12.95
N ARG A 106 -5.22 25.88 -13.10
CA ARG A 106 -5.04 26.53 -14.41
C ARG A 106 -3.60 26.42 -14.90
N THR A 107 -2.65 26.59 -14.01
CA THR A 107 -1.22 26.68 -14.33
C THR A 107 -0.43 25.42 -13.98
N GLY A 108 -0.99 24.55 -13.13
CA GLY A 108 -0.33 23.35 -12.62
C GLY A 108 0.79 23.62 -11.60
N LYS A 109 1.05 24.89 -11.23
CA LYS A 109 2.13 25.27 -10.31
C LYS A 109 1.68 25.27 -8.86
N ASN A 110 2.62 25.07 -7.94
CA ASN A 110 2.35 25.21 -6.50
C ASN A 110 2.13 26.68 -6.13
N THR A 111 1.08 26.97 -5.37
CA THR A 111 0.73 28.32 -4.89
C THR A 111 0.23 28.30 -3.45
N PHE A 112 0.43 29.39 -2.72
CA PHE A 112 -0.16 29.58 -1.39
C PHE A 112 -1.66 29.85 -1.52
N SER A 113 -2.44 29.32 -0.58
CA SER A 113 -3.89 29.44 -0.66
C SER A 113 -4.53 29.70 0.69
N ARG A 114 -5.71 30.32 0.67
CA ARG A 114 -6.63 30.34 1.82
C ARG A 114 -7.42 29.02 1.95
N PHE A 115 -7.38 28.17 0.92
CA PHE A 115 -8.07 26.88 0.86
C PHE A 115 -7.35 25.79 1.65
N ARG A 116 -6.02 25.88 1.80
CA ARG A 116 -5.21 25.00 2.65
C ARG A 116 -4.30 25.84 3.52
N THR A 117 -4.48 25.76 4.83
CA THR A 117 -3.79 26.65 5.77
C THR A 117 -2.82 25.92 6.71
N SER A 118 -2.58 24.62 6.48
CA SER A 118 -1.58 23.83 7.21
C SER A 118 -0.14 24.23 6.91
N SER A 119 0.77 23.71 7.73
CA SER A 119 2.19 23.55 7.38
C SER A 119 2.48 22.08 7.02
N GLY A 120 3.48 21.83 6.18
CA GLY A 120 3.81 20.49 5.72
C GLY A 120 5.27 20.30 5.33
N MET A 121 5.69 19.04 5.26
CA MET A 121 7.00 18.58 4.83
C MET A 121 6.86 17.22 4.13
N PHE A 122 7.69 16.97 3.12
CA PHE A 122 7.77 15.67 2.46
C PHE A 122 8.94 14.86 3.03
N LEU A 123 8.65 13.65 3.50
CA LEU A 123 9.64 12.64 3.86
C LEU A 123 9.82 11.71 2.68
N ARG A 124 11.07 11.50 2.25
CA ARG A 124 11.36 10.77 1.01
C ARG A 124 10.98 9.31 1.14
N ARG A 125 10.51 8.72 0.04
CA ARG A 125 10.27 7.28 -0.04
C ARG A 125 11.52 6.50 0.40
N GLY A 126 11.32 5.55 1.30
CA GLY A 126 12.38 4.73 1.87
C GLY A 126 13.50 5.45 2.62
N GLN A 127 13.29 6.71 3.03
CA GLN A 127 14.28 7.58 3.69
C GLN A 127 14.98 6.89 4.89
N ASP A 128 14.23 6.15 5.70
CA ASP A 128 14.79 5.33 6.78
C ASP A 128 14.03 4.01 6.96
N LYS A 129 14.48 3.18 7.92
CA LYS A 129 13.89 1.85 8.17
C LYS A 129 12.43 1.94 8.62
N ILE A 130 12.06 2.92 9.44
CA ILE A 130 10.68 3.08 9.93
C ILE A 130 9.77 3.48 8.76
N ILE A 131 10.19 4.46 7.95
CA ILE A 131 9.45 4.88 6.76
C ILE A 131 9.28 3.71 5.79
N ARG A 132 10.34 2.93 5.50
CA ARG A 132 10.22 1.72 4.66
C ARG A 132 9.21 0.73 5.20
N THR A 133 9.25 0.44 6.49
CA THR A 133 8.34 -0.51 7.15
C THR A 133 6.88 -0.02 7.05
N ILE A 134 6.65 1.29 7.23
CA ILE A 134 5.33 1.89 7.05
C ILE A 134 4.90 1.74 5.60
N GLU A 135 5.74 2.08 4.62
CA GLU A 135 5.40 2.02 3.19
C GLU A 135 5.13 0.58 2.71
N GLU A 136 5.89 -0.41 3.18
CA GLU A 136 5.62 -1.84 2.95
C GLU A 136 4.25 -2.23 3.51
N ARG A 137 3.91 -1.79 4.73
CA ARG A 137 2.59 -2.02 5.32
C ARG A 137 1.46 -1.35 4.52
N ILE A 138 1.70 -0.15 3.99
CA ILE A 138 0.75 0.51 3.07
C ILE A 138 0.53 -0.37 1.85
N ALA A 139 1.60 -0.91 1.26
CA ALA A 139 1.47 -1.78 0.10
C ALA A 139 0.70 -3.07 0.42
N ASP A 140 0.94 -3.67 1.59
CA ASP A 140 0.24 -4.89 2.02
C ASP A 140 -1.28 -4.66 2.17
N VAL A 141 -1.71 -3.56 2.81
CA VAL A 141 -3.15 -3.33 3.07
C VAL A 141 -3.89 -2.78 1.85
N THR A 142 -3.21 -2.03 0.99
CA THR A 142 -3.81 -1.41 -0.20
C THR A 142 -3.70 -2.27 -1.46
N PHE A 143 -2.80 -3.27 -1.45
CA PHE A 143 -2.39 -4.05 -2.61
C PHE A 143 -1.81 -3.21 -3.75
N ILE A 144 -1.25 -2.03 -3.43
CA ILE A 144 -0.58 -1.15 -4.39
C ILE A 144 0.92 -1.16 -4.09
N PRO A 145 1.81 -1.47 -5.06
CA PRO A 145 3.24 -1.56 -4.81
C PRO A 145 3.85 -0.27 -4.24
N VAL A 146 4.86 -0.39 -3.38
CA VAL A 146 5.56 0.74 -2.74
C VAL A 146 6.03 1.77 -3.77
N GLU A 147 6.46 1.32 -4.94
CA GLU A 147 7.01 2.13 -6.02
C GLU A 147 5.95 3.02 -6.68
N HIS A 148 4.66 2.73 -6.51
CA HIS A 148 3.57 3.59 -6.97
C HIS A 148 3.29 4.75 -6.00
N GLY A 149 3.84 4.69 -4.78
CA GLY A 149 3.71 5.71 -3.77
C GLY A 149 4.59 6.93 -4.02
N GLU A 150 4.00 8.11 -3.88
CA GLU A 150 4.72 9.39 -3.71
C GLU A 150 5.43 9.45 -2.35
N ASP A 151 6.28 10.46 -2.14
CA ASP A 151 6.83 10.79 -0.83
C ASP A 151 5.72 11.01 0.21
N LEU A 152 6.00 10.67 1.48
CA LEU A 152 5.05 10.87 2.57
C LEU A 152 4.93 12.37 2.89
N GLN A 153 3.72 12.91 2.76
CA GLN A 153 3.47 14.30 3.13
C GLN A 153 3.00 14.38 4.59
N VAL A 154 3.88 14.83 5.49
CA VAL A 154 3.51 15.12 6.88
C VAL A 154 2.95 16.53 6.97
N LEU A 155 1.86 16.70 7.72
CA LEU A 155 1.07 17.92 7.82
C LEU A 155 0.76 18.22 9.28
N HIS A 156 0.79 19.52 9.61
CA HIS A 156 0.40 20.05 10.91
C HIS A 156 -0.66 21.13 10.72
N TYR A 157 -1.76 21.00 11.48
CA TYR A 157 -2.82 21.99 11.57
C TYR A 157 -2.95 22.49 13.01
N GLU A 158 -2.80 23.81 13.16
CA GLU A 158 -3.10 24.52 14.39
C GLU A 158 -4.60 24.86 14.48
N VAL A 159 -5.03 25.37 15.64
CA VAL A 159 -6.40 25.86 15.85
C VAL A 159 -6.81 26.84 14.74
N GLY A 160 -7.98 26.61 14.15
CA GLY A 160 -8.54 27.36 13.04
C GLY A 160 -8.02 26.96 11.65
N GLN A 161 -6.92 26.22 11.55
CA GLN A 161 -6.39 25.77 10.26
C GLN A 161 -7.22 24.60 9.69
N LYS A 162 -7.31 24.55 8.36
CA LYS A 162 -8.21 23.66 7.62
C LYS A 162 -7.66 23.31 6.23
N TYR A 163 -8.36 22.38 5.57
CA TYR A 163 -8.25 22.16 4.14
C TYR A 163 -9.66 22.07 3.55
N GLU A 164 -10.02 23.02 2.70
CA GLU A 164 -11.27 23.00 1.96
C GLU A 164 -11.43 21.72 1.11
N PRO A 165 -12.68 21.30 0.85
CA PRO A 165 -12.95 20.12 0.03
C PRO A 165 -12.25 20.17 -1.34
N HIS A 166 -11.54 19.10 -1.66
CA HIS A 166 -10.77 18.95 -2.90
C HIS A 166 -10.73 17.48 -3.33
N TYR A 167 -10.19 17.26 -4.53
CA TYR A 167 -9.88 15.93 -5.03
C TYR A 167 -8.38 15.71 -5.01
N ASP A 168 -7.98 14.48 -4.68
CA ASP A 168 -6.58 14.09 -4.79
C ASP A 168 -6.18 13.73 -6.22
N TYR A 169 -7.12 13.31 -7.06
CA TYR A 169 -6.87 13.15 -8.48
C TYR A 169 -6.63 14.49 -9.18
N PHE A 170 -5.85 14.47 -10.24
CA PHE A 170 -5.61 15.61 -11.11
C PHE A 170 -6.76 15.83 -12.08
N THR A 171 -7.17 17.09 -12.24
CA THR A 171 -8.24 17.49 -13.16
C THR A 171 -7.73 17.82 -14.57
N GLY A 172 -6.51 18.33 -14.73
CA GLY A 172 -5.89 18.70 -16.01
C GLY A 172 -5.10 17.57 -16.70
N LYS A 173 -5.11 17.56 -18.05
CA LYS A 173 -4.49 16.52 -18.90
C LYS A 173 -2.97 16.45 -18.79
N PHE A 174 -2.30 17.60 -18.68
CA PHE A 174 -0.83 17.69 -18.69
C PHE A 174 -0.13 16.88 -17.59
N LYS A 175 -0.73 16.73 -16.40
CA LYS A 175 -0.11 15.96 -15.31
C LYS A 175 -0.36 14.46 -15.42
N THR A 176 -1.41 14.01 -16.08
CA THR A 176 -1.74 12.57 -16.11
C THR A 176 -0.95 11.79 -17.16
N GLU A 177 -0.52 12.44 -18.24
CA GLU A 177 0.16 11.79 -19.37
C GLU A 177 1.61 11.36 -19.04
N HIS A 178 2.28 12.03 -18.09
CA HIS A 178 3.69 11.77 -17.78
C HIS A 178 3.93 11.06 -16.44
N ILE A 179 3.11 11.32 -15.42
CA ILE A 179 3.34 10.81 -14.04
C ILE A 179 2.18 9.95 -13.51
N GLY A 180 1.17 9.68 -14.34
CA GLY A 180 0.00 8.87 -13.98
C GLY A 180 -0.96 9.56 -13.00
N GLN A 181 -2.19 9.09 -12.95
CA GLN A 181 -3.21 9.58 -12.01
C GLN A 181 -3.01 9.04 -10.59
N ARG A 182 -3.43 9.79 -9.56
CA ARG A 182 -3.57 9.27 -8.18
C ARG A 182 -4.82 8.40 -8.09
N ILE A 183 -4.64 7.11 -7.79
CA ILE A 183 -5.73 6.12 -7.73
C ILE A 183 -6.38 6.06 -6.35
N ALA A 184 -5.58 6.21 -5.30
CA ALA A 184 -6.01 6.12 -3.92
C ALA A 184 -5.09 6.92 -2.98
N THR A 185 -5.61 7.17 -1.79
CA THR A 185 -4.94 7.93 -0.74
C THR A 185 -5.05 7.17 0.57
N LEU A 186 -3.94 7.08 1.30
CA LEU A 186 -3.92 6.68 2.71
C LEU A 186 -3.54 7.90 3.57
N LEU A 187 -4.46 8.34 4.41
CA LEU A 187 -4.28 9.43 5.36
C LEU A 187 -4.12 8.86 6.77
N MET A 188 -2.91 8.90 7.31
CA MET A 188 -2.58 8.43 8.65
C MET A 188 -2.70 9.58 9.65
N TYR A 189 -3.38 9.34 10.77
CA TYR A 189 -3.51 10.31 11.86
C TYR A 189 -2.37 10.10 12.86
N LEU A 190 -1.53 11.12 13.03
CA LEU A 190 -0.34 11.05 13.90
C LEU A 190 -0.60 11.62 15.30
N SER A 191 -1.73 12.32 15.50
CA SER A 191 -2.19 12.81 16.79
C SER A 191 -3.69 12.59 16.97
N ASP A 192 -4.09 12.47 18.24
CA ASP A 192 -5.50 12.65 18.61
C ASP A 192 -5.81 14.15 18.54
N VAL A 193 -7.03 14.48 18.14
CA VAL A 193 -7.51 15.87 18.09
C VAL A 193 -8.68 16.01 19.05
N GLU A 194 -8.59 16.99 19.95
CA GLU A 194 -9.57 17.15 21.02
C GLU A 194 -10.93 17.60 20.46
N GLU A 195 -10.94 18.59 19.57
CA GLU A 195 -12.16 19.04 18.90
C GLU A 195 -11.88 19.52 17.47
N GLY A 196 -12.75 19.16 16.53
CA GLY A 196 -12.60 19.49 15.11
C GLY A 196 -11.56 18.60 14.41
N GLY A 197 -10.98 19.11 13.32
CA GLY A 197 -9.93 18.43 12.58
C GLY A 197 -10.37 17.19 11.79
N GLU A 198 -11.67 16.89 11.71
CA GLU A 198 -12.19 15.71 11.02
C GLU A 198 -11.82 15.71 9.53
N THR A 199 -11.68 14.52 8.94
CA THR A 199 -11.68 14.38 7.48
C THR A 199 -13.13 14.18 7.03
N VAL A 200 -13.67 15.10 6.22
CA VAL A 200 -15.07 15.09 5.77
C VAL A 200 -15.17 14.80 4.28
N PHE A 201 -16.12 13.96 3.88
CA PHE A 201 -16.51 13.67 2.50
C PHE A 201 -17.92 14.23 2.23
N PRO A 202 -18.05 15.51 1.84
CA PRO A 202 -19.35 16.15 1.66
C PRO A 202 -20.18 15.58 0.50
N SER A 203 -19.55 14.87 -0.44
CA SER A 203 -20.23 14.25 -1.58
C SER A 203 -20.42 12.74 -1.44
N ALA A 204 -20.10 12.18 -0.26
CA ALA A 204 -20.36 10.77 0.01
C ALA A 204 -21.86 10.48 0.05
N ILE A 205 -22.27 9.34 -0.52
CA ILE A 205 -23.64 8.85 -0.42
C ILE A 205 -23.78 8.12 0.92
N PHE A 206 -23.97 8.90 1.99
CA PHE A 206 -23.99 8.40 3.36
C PHE A 206 -24.88 9.27 4.24
N ASN A 207 -25.63 8.66 5.16
CA ASN A 207 -26.39 9.40 6.16
C ASN A 207 -25.48 9.81 7.32
N SER A 208 -24.92 11.03 7.32
CA SER A 208 -23.97 11.46 8.37
C SER A 208 -24.52 11.32 9.79
N SER A 209 -25.84 11.48 9.98
CA SER A 209 -26.50 11.32 11.27
C SER A 209 -26.48 9.90 11.83
N SER A 210 -26.17 8.89 11.02
CA SER A 210 -26.04 7.50 11.47
C SER A 210 -24.67 7.18 12.08
N LEU A 211 -23.72 8.13 12.08
CA LEU A 211 -22.42 7.91 12.74
C LEU A 211 -22.62 7.83 14.26
N PRO A 212 -22.09 6.80 14.95
CA PRO A 212 -22.24 6.66 16.40
C PRO A 212 -21.74 7.88 17.19
N TYR A 213 -20.75 8.58 16.65
CA TYR A 213 -20.13 9.77 17.23
C TYR A 213 -20.66 11.09 16.65
N TYR A 214 -21.78 11.08 15.92
CA TYR A 214 -22.34 12.26 15.23
C TYR A 214 -22.50 13.49 16.14
N ASN A 215 -22.97 13.29 17.37
CA ASN A 215 -23.19 14.40 18.30
C ASN A 215 -21.88 15.12 18.69
N GLY A 216 -20.76 14.41 18.68
CA GLY A 216 -19.43 14.98 18.94
C GLY A 216 -18.71 15.49 17.70
N LEU A 217 -19.37 15.55 16.53
CA LEU A 217 -18.79 16.11 15.31
C LEU A 217 -18.94 17.62 15.25
N SER A 218 -17.93 18.29 14.69
CA SER A 218 -18.00 19.71 14.33
C SER A 218 -19.11 19.98 13.31
N SER A 219 -19.56 21.24 13.24
CA SER A 219 -20.55 21.66 12.22
C SER A 219 -20.06 21.45 10.79
N CYS A 220 -18.73 21.50 10.57
CA CYS A 220 -18.11 21.15 9.30
C CYS A 220 -18.27 19.65 8.99
N ALA A 221 -17.96 18.79 9.95
CA ALA A 221 -17.97 17.34 9.77
C ALA A 221 -19.39 16.76 9.58
N LYS A 222 -20.42 17.41 10.13
CA LYS A 222 -21.82 16.97 9.93
C LYS A 222 -22.31 17.05 8.48
N LYS A 223 -21.59 17.75 7.60
CA LYS A 223 -21.94 17.96 6.18
C LYS A 223 -21.76 16.72 5.29
N GLY A 224 -21.23 15.61 5.80
CA GLY A 224 -21.04 14.38 5.05
C GLY A 224 -20.52 13.24 5.92
N LEU A 225 -20.10 12.15 5.29
CA LEU A 225 -19.33 11.11 5.97
C LEU A 225 -18.07 11.75 6.57
N SER A 226 -17.77 11.48 7.84
CA SER A 226 -16.65 12.10 8.51
C SER A 226 -15.90 11.15 9.44
N VAL A 227 -14.59 11.31 9.48
CA VAL A 227 -13.67 10.53 10.29
C VAL A 227 -12.95 11.44 11.27
N LYS A 228 -13.04 11.10 12.56
CA LYS A 228 -12.31 11.81 13.62
C LYS A 228 -10.84 11.38 13.61
N PRO A 229 -9.88 12.32 13.76
CA PRO A 229 -8.47 11.95 13.89
C PRO A 229 -8.25 11.20 15.20
N LYS A 230 -7.77 9.96 15.08
CA LYS A 230 -7.34 9.14 16.22
C LYS A 230 -5.94 8.66 15.95
N ARG A 231 -5.01 8.95 16.85
CA ARG A 231 -3.59 8.65 16.67
C ARG A 231 -3.39 7.16 16.40
N GLY A 232 -2.70 6.85 15.32
CA GLY A 232 -2.40 5.48 14.90
C GLY A 232 -3.36 4.93 13.85
N ASP A 233 -4.55 5.51 13.69
CA ASP A 233 -5.50 5.07 12.68
C ASP A 233 -5.14 5.66 11.30
N ALA A 234 -5.51 4.93 10.24
CA ALA A 234 -5.30 5.37 8.86
C ALA A 234 -6.60 5.27 8.04
N LEU A 235 -7.02 6.38 7.45
CA LEU A 235 -8.14 6.46 6.53
C LEU A 235 -7.66 6.15 5.11
N PHE A 236 -8.15 5.07 4.53
CA PHE A 236 -7.91 4.68 3.14
C PHE A 236 -9.12 4.99 2.28
N PHE A 237 -8.93 5.73 1.17
CA PHE A 237 -10.02 5.97 0.23
C PHE A 237 -9.54 6.04 -1.22
N TRP A 238 -10.46 5.72 -2.13
CA TRP A 238 -10.18 5.69 -3.56
C TRP A 238 -10.56 7.01 -4.22
N SER A 239 -9.64 7.56 -5.01
CA SER A 239 -9.87 8.73 -5.86
C SER A 239 -10.56 8.36 -7.18
N LEU A 240 -10.40 7.10 -7.61
CA LEU A 240 -10.97 6.58 -8.86
C LEU A 240 -11.94 5.42 -8.59
N LYS A 241 -12.94 5.31 -9.46
CA LYS A 241 -13.82 4.15 -9.57
C LYS A 241 -13.04 2.95 -10.12
N ARG A 242 -13.61 1.75 -9.98
CA ARG A 242 -13.00 0.49 -10.47
C ARG A 242 -12.71 0.49 -11.97
N ASN A 243 -13.46 1.26 -12.76
CA ASN A 243 -13.26 1.44 -14.19
C ASN A 243 -12.19 2.50 -14.54
N GLY A 244 -11.47 3.05 -13.55
CA GLY A 244 -10.43 4.08 -13.72
C GLY A 244 -10.95 5.51 -13.88
N THR A 245 -12.27 5.73 -13.94
CA THR A 245 -12.83 7.08 -14.00
C THR A 245 -12.76 7.78 -12.63
N LYS A 246 -12.67 9.12 -12.64
CA LYS A 246 -12.68 9.95 -11.43
C LYS A 246 -13.93 9.69 -10.61
N ASP A 247 -13.78 9.52 -9.30
CA ASP A 247 -14.91 9.35 -8.40
C ASP A 247 -15.33 10.71 -7.78
N PRO A 248 -16.44 11.33 -8.22
CA PRO A 248 -16.87 12.61 -7.67
C PRO A 248 -17.27 12.53 -6.18
N THR A 249 -17.56 11.33 -5.67
CA THR A 249 -17.89 11.13 -4.26
C THR A 249 -16.65 11.18 -3.36
N SER A 250 -15.44 11.10 -3.94
CA SER A 250 -14.16 11.22 -3.22
C SER A 250 -13.74 12.65 -2.89
N LEU A 251 -14.62 13.63 -3.12
CA LEU A 251 -14.41 15.00 -2.68
C LEU A 251 -14.26 14.99 -1.15
N HIS A 252 -13.14 15.49 -0.65
CA HIS A 252 -12.85 15.43 0.78
C HIS A 252 -12.08 16.66 1.27
N GLY A 253 -12.21 16.97 2.55
CA GLY A 253 -11.53 18.10 3.18
C GLY A 253 -11.12 17.80 4.62
N GLY A 254 -10.28 18.68 5.18
CA GLY A 254 -9.95 18.71 6.60
C GLY A 254 -10.73 19.82 7.28
N CYS A 255 -11.66 19.46 8.16
CA CYS A 255 -12.39 20.42 8.97
C CYS A 255 -11.44 21.23 9.87
N PRO A 256 -11.81 22.48 10.24
CA PRO A 256 -10.99 23.29 11.13
C PRO A 256 -10.70 22.57 12.44
N VAL A 257 -9.45 22.65 12.91
CA VAL A 257 -9.14 22.27 14.29
C VAL A 257 -9.77 23.31 15.22
N ILE A 258 -10.58 22.88 16.18
CA ILE A 258 -11.23 23.76 17.16
C ILE A 258 -10.43 23.76 18.46
N LYS A 259 -9.95 22.60 18.89
CA LYS A 259 -9.12 22.44 20.09
C LYS A 259 -8.04 21.37 19.90
N GLY A 260 -6.84 21.65 20.41
CA GLY A 260 -5.64 20.81 20.24
C GLY A 260 -4.88 21.13 18.96
N SER A 261 -4.21 20.13 18.38
CA SER A 261 -3.52 20.22 17.09
C SER A 261 -3.60 18.90 16.33
N LYS A 262 -3.66 18.98 14.99
CA LYS A 262 -3.75 17.81 14.13
C LYS A 262 -2.43 17.59 13.41
N TRP A 263 -1.85 16.42 13.63
CA TRP A 263 -0.77 15.88 12.81
C TRP A 263 -1.29 14.73 11.95
N SER A 264 -0.88 14.72 10.68
CA SER A 264 -1.23 13.65 9.75
C SER A 264 -0.12 13.39 8.75
N ALA A 265 -0.04 12.17 8.22
CA ALA A 265 0.82 11.83 7.10
C ALA A 265 -0.02 11.27 5.95
N THR A 266 0.14 11.84 4.76
CA THR A 266 -0.58 11.41 3.55
C THR A 266 0.36 10.64 2.63
N LYS A 267 -0.09 9.47 2.19
CA LYS A 267 0.51 8.71 1.09
C LYS A 267 -0.45 8.72 -0.10
N TRP A 268 -0.02 9.37 -1.18
CA TRP A 268 -0.71 9.27 -2.48
C TRP A 268 -0.11 8.13 -3.30
N MET A 269 -0.98 7.35 -3.92
CA MET A 269 -0.60 6.20 -4.73
C MET A 269 -1.03 6.39 -6.18
N ARG A 270 -0.13 6.08 -7.11
CA ARG A 270 -0.30 6.26 -8.55
C ARG A 270 -0.78 4.99 -9.25
N VAL A 271 -1.42 5.16 -10.40
CA VAL A 271 -1.79 4.04 -11.29
C VAL A 271 -0.55 3.33 -11.90
N HIS A 272 0.58 4.03 -11.96
CA HIS A 272 1.85 3.52 -12.47
C HIS A 272 2.96 3.77 -11.46
N LYS A 273 4.12 3.14 -11.67
CA LYS A 273 5.33 3.41 -10.90
C LYS A 273 5.61 4.92 -10.85
N PHE A 274 5.84 5.44 -9.66
CA PHE A 274 6.22 6.82 -9.40
C PHE A 274 7.75 6.92 -9.37
N GLU A 275 8.32 7.58 -10.37
CA GLU A 275 9.76 7.82 -10.46
C GLU A 275 10.18 8.97 -9.52
N LEU A 276 11.19 8.70 -8.70
CA LEU A 276 11.72 9.68 -7.74
C LEU A 276 12.49 10.76 -8.49
N GLY A 277 12.25 12.03 -8.14
CA GLY A 277 13.01 13.16 -8.68
C GLY A 277 12.39 13.85 -9.90
N ASN A 278 11.22 13.43 -10.39
CA ASN A 278 10.44 14.23 -11.33
C ASN A 278 9.70 15.34 -10.55
N PRO A 279 10.06 16.63 -10.72
CA PRO A 279 9.32 17.71 -10.08
C PRO A 279 7.88 17.74 -10.61
N LEU A 280 6.93 17.99 -9.69
CA LEU A 280 5.51 18.22 -9.96
C LEU A 280 5.24 19.56 -10.66
#